data_AF-A0A7Z8E1Q5-F1
#
_entry.id   AF-A0A7Z8E1Q5-F1
#
_cell.length_a   1.000
_cell.length_b   1.000
_cell.length_c   1.000
_cell.angle_alpha   90.00
_cell.angle_beta   90.00
_cell.angle_gamma   90.00
#
_symmetry.space_group_name_H-M   'P 1'
#
loop_
_entity.id
_entity.type
_entity.pdbx_description
1 polymer ?
#
loop_
_entity_poly.entity_id
_entity_poly.type
_entity_poly.pdbx_seq_one_letter_code
_entity_poly.pdbx_strand_id
1 'polypeptide(L)'
;MIKINKVIKAQRTKLGLTQDKLAAYLDITKPTISKWENGSLMPDIQLLPKLAKLFNMSVDELLDYQDVLTKEDATHLCQQLS
;
A
#
# COMPACT_ATOMS: atom_id res chain seq x y z
N MET A 1 -7.07 2.80 -8.95
CA MET A 1 -6.54 1.44 -8.64
C MET A 1 -5.42 1.60 -7.63
N ILE A 2 -5.54 0.96 -6.46
CA ILE A 2 -4.58 0.97 -5.34
C ILE A 2 -3.24 0.37 -5.81
N LYS A 3 -2.11 1.03 -5.49
CA LYS A 3 -0.75 0.60 -5.91
C LYS A 3 0.22 0.48 -4.74
N ILE A 4 -0.26 -0.01 -3.61
CA ILE A 4 0.50 -0.19 -2.37
C ILE A 4 1.83 -0.95 -2.57
N ASN A 5 1.88 -1.93 -3.49
CA ASN A 5 3.10 -2.70 -3.78
C ASN A 5 4.26 -1.79 -4.25
N LYS A 6 3.96 -0.80 -5.11
CA LYS A 6 4.95 0.15 -5.61
C LYS A 6 5.40 1.10 -4.50
N VAL A 7 4.46 1.55 -3.68
CA VAL A 7 4.73 2.46 -2.56
C VAL A 7 5.64 1.79 -1.52
N ILE A 8 5.33 0.56 -1.09
CA ILE A 8 6.14 -0.20 -0.12
C ILE A 8 7.58 -0.34 -0.63
N LYS A 9 7.75 -0.79 -1.88
CA LYS A 9 9.09 -0.98 -2.46
C LYS A 9 9.88 0.32 -2.50
N ALA A 10 9.25 1.40 -2.99
CA ALA A 10 9.88 2.70 -3.12
C ALA A 10 10.31 3.26 -1.76
N GLN A 11 9.41 3.27 -0.76
CA GLN A 11 9.72 3.81 0.56
C GLN A 11 10.75 2.96 1.30
N ARG A 12 10.67 1.62 1.21
CA ARG A 12 11.71 0.74 1.76
C ARG A 12 13.08 1.07 1.17
N THR A 13 13.19 1.23 -0.15
CA THR A 13 14.47 1.57 -0.79
C THR A 13 14.96 2.97 -0.44
N LYS A 14 14.06 3.95 -0.30
CA LYS A 14 14.38 5.31 0.13
C LYS A 14 14.98 5.34 1.53
N LEU A 15 14.53 4.46 2.41
CA LEU A 15 15.09 4.28 3.76
C LEU A 15 16.36 3.39 3.80
N GLY A 16 16.84 2.89 2.66
CA GLY A 16 18.02 2.01 2.61
C GLY A 16 17.80 0.63 3.26
N LEU A 17 16.54 0.21 3.45
CA LEU A 17 16.20 -1.05 4.10
C LEU A 17 16.25 -2.21 3.08
N THR A 18 16.77 -3.36 3.49
CA THR A 18 16.58 -4.62 2.76
C THR A 18 15.20 -5.20 3.06
N GLN A 19 14.71 -6.12 2.21
CA GLN A 19 13.47 -6.85 2.49
C GLN A 19 13.55 -7.61 3.83
N ASP A 20 14.71 -8.17 4.16
CA ASP A 20 14.95 -8.86 5.44
C ASP A 20 14.82 -7.92 6.64
N LYS A 21 15.36 -6.69 6.56
CA LYS A 21 15.23 -5.70 7.64
C LYS A 21 13.78 -5.26 7.85
N LEU A 22 13.04 -5.03 6.76
CA LEU A 22 11.63 -4.68 6.86
C LEU A 22 10.80 -5.84 7.44
N ALA A 23 11.08 -7.06 7.00
CA ALA A 23 10.43 -8.27 7.49
C ALA A 23 10.65 -8.43 9.01
N ALA A 24 11.90 -8.28 9.47
CA ALA A 24 12.24 -8.34 10.89
C ALA A 24 11.53 -7.24 11.71
N TYR A 25 11.47 -6.00 11.20
CA TYR A 25 10.76 -4.92 11.89
C TYR A 25 9.25 -5.20 12.03
N LEU A 26 8.65 -5.84 11.03
CA LEU A 26 7.23 -6.17 10.99
C LEU A 26 6.88 -7.53 11.61
N ASP A 27 7.87 -8.29 12.08
CA ASP A 27 7.72 -9.65 12.61
C ASP A 27 7.05 -10.62 11.60
N ILE A 28 7.51 -10.55 10.35
CA ILE A 28 7.06 -11.43 9.26
C ILE A 28 8.26 -11.94 8.46
N THR A 29 7.99 -12.76 7.44
CA THR A 29 9.04 -13.35 6.61
C THR A 29 9.42 -12.48 5.41
N LYS A 30 10.69 -12.54 4.98
CA LYS A 30 11.16 -11.88 3.75
C LYS A 30 10.36 -12.27 2.49
N PRO A 31 9.99 -13.55 2.27
CA PRO A 31 9.09 -13.92 1.18
C PRO A 31 7.75 -13.16 1.21
N THR A 32 7.18 -12.88 2.38
CA THR A 32 5.96 -12.07 2.52
C THR A 32 6.19 -10.66 1.97
N ILE A 33 7.28 -9.99 2.34
CA ILE A 33 7.65 -8.66 1.77
C ILE A 33 7.83 -8.73 0.26
N SER A 34 8.50 -9.76 -0.25
CA SER A 34 8.69 -9.94 -1.70
C SER A 34 7.35 -10.06 -2.45
N LYS A 35 6.41 -10.83 -1.90
CA LYS A 35 5.04 -10.96 -2.44
C LYS A 35 4.25 -9.65 -2.38
N TRP A 36 4.47 -8.83 -1.36
CA TRP A 36 3.88 -7.49 -1.31
C TRP A 36 4.44 -6.59 -2.41
N GLU A 37 5.76 -6.53 -2.56
CA GLU A 37 6.40 -5.63 -3.53
C GLU A 37 6.16 -6.04 -5.00
N ASN A 38 5.89 -7.32 -5.26
CA ASN A 38 5.51 -7.81 -6.58
C ASN A 38 3.99 -7.80 -6.85
N GLY A 39 3.17 -7.49 -5.84
CA GLY A 39 1.71 -7.41 -5.96
C GLY A 39 0.96 -8.74 -5.95
N SER A 40 1.62 -9.87 -5.64
CA SER A 40 0.98 -11.18 -5.51
C SER A 40 0.27 -11.40 -4.17
N LEU A 41 0.55 -10.56 -3.18
CA LEU A 41 -0.09 -10.57 -1.87
C LEU A 41 -0.23 -9.14 -1.37
N MET A 42 -1.30 -8.83 -0.63
CA MET A 42 -1.45 -7.56 0.06
C MET A 42 -1.00 -7.65 1.53
N PRO A 43 -0.53 -6.55 2.12
CA PRO A 43 -0.35 -6.48 3.57
C PRO A 43 -1.67 -6.68 4.31
N ASP A 44 -1.59 -7.30 5.48
CA ASP A 44 -2.70 -7.32 6.44
C ASP A 44 -3.07 -5.87 6.82
N ILE A 45 -4.37 -5.61 6.95
CA ILE A 45 -4.89 -4.30 7.39
C ILE A 45 -4.26 -3.86 8.72
N GLN A 46 -3.97 -4.81 9.62
CA GLN A 46 -3.32 -4.55 10.91
C GLN A 46 -1.89 -4.02 10.79
N LEU A 47 -1.22 -4.28 9.65
CA LEU A 47 0.15 -3.82 9.40
C LEU A 47 0.21 -2.45 8.71
N LEU A 48 -0.91 -1.96 8.16
CA LEU A 48 -0.95 -0.67 7.47
C LEU A 48 -0.56 0.51 8.38
N PRO A 49 -1.06 0.64 9.62
CA PRO A 49 -0.65 1.74 10.50
C PRO A 49 0.85 1.71 10.83
N LYS A 50 1.43 0.51 10.95
CA LYS A 50 2.86 0.31 11.26
C LYS A 50 3.74 0.69 10.06
N LEU A 51 3.31 0.35 8.85
CA LEU A 51 3.97 0.75 7.60
C LEU A 51 3.87 2.27 7.37
N ALA A 52 2.67 2.83 7.53
CA ALA A 52 2.41 4.26 7.40
C ALA A 52 3.30 5.08 8.35
N LYS A 53 3.38 4.65 9.61
CA LYS A 53 4.29 5.25 10.61
C LYS A 53 5.76 5.11 10.23
N LEU A 54 6.21 3.94 9.76
CA LEU A 54 7.60 3.71 9.34
C LEU A 54 8.00 4.62 8.17
N PHE A 55 7.10 4.80 7.21
CA PHE A 55 7.35 5.61 6.01
C PHE A 55 7.02 7.09 6.18
N ASN A 56 6.54 7.48 7.37
CA ASN A 56 6.13 8.84 7.71
C ASN A 56 5.11 9.40 6.70
N MET A 57 4.03 8.65 6.48
CA MET A 57 2.95 9.00 5.56
C MET A 57 1.60 8.50 6.08
N SER A 58 0.49 8.95 5.49
CA SER A 58 -0.85 8.46 5.81
C SER A 58 -1.10 7.07 5.21
N VAL A 59 -2.17 6.41 5.67
CA VAL A 59 -2.59 5.12 5.07
C VAL A 59 -3.10 5.33 3.64
N ASP A 60 -3.75 6.46 3.34
CA ASP A 60 -4.21 6.77 1.98
C ASP A 60 -3.05 6.92 1.01
N GLU A 61 -2.00 7.63 1.43
CA GLU A 61 -0.76 7.77 0.65
C GLU A 61 -0.06 6.42 0.48
N LEU A 62 -0.05 5.57 1.52
CA LEU A 62 0.50 4.21 1.44
C LEU A 62 -0.26 3.36 0.41
N LEU A 63 -1.58 3.50 0.34
CA LEU A 63 -2.43 2.77 -0.60
C LEU A 63 -2.35 3.33 -2.03
N ASP A 64 -1.75 4.49 -2.24
CA ASP A 64 -1.90 5.27 -3.48
C ASP A 64 -3.39 5.50 -3.79
N TYR A 65 -4.17 5.76 -2.73
CA TYR A 65 -5.60 6.05 -2.82
C TYR A 65 -5.80 7.56 -2.97
N GLN A 66 -6.64 7.94 -3.92
CA GLN A 66 -7.07 9.32 -4.13
C GLN A 66 -8.58 9.35 -3.97
N ASP A 67 -9.05 10.09 -2.96
CA ASP A 67 -10.47 10.35 -2.71
C ASP A 67 -11.01 11.44 -3.65
N VAL A 68 -10.77 11.25 -4.95
CA VAL A 68 -11.30 12.14 -5.98
C VAL A 68 -12.29 11.33 -6.80
N LEU A 69 -13.58 11.55 -6.53
CA LEU A 69 -14.64 11.03 -7.38
C LEU A 69 -14.48 11.68 -8.75
N THR A 70 -14.06 10.90 -9.75
CA THR A 70 -13.96 11.41 -11.10
C THR A 70 -15.35 11.68 -11.65
N LYS A 71 -15.44 12.55 -12.68
CA LYS A 71 -16.72 12.81 -13.34
C LYS A 71 -17.27 11.53 -13.97
N GLU A 72 -16.38 10.67 -14.46
CA GLU A 72 -16.69 9.36 -14.99
C GLU A 72 -17.31 8.45 -13.91
N ASP A 73 -16.68 8.36 -12.73
CA ASP A 73 -17.18 7.55 -11.62
C ASP A 73 -18.56 8.04 -11.13
N ALA A 74 -18.75 9.36 -11.03
CA ALA A 74 -20.02 9.96 -10.65
C ALA A 74 -21.14 9.65 -11.66
N THR A 75 -20.82 9.71 -12.96
CA THR A 75 -21.77 9.41 -14.04
C THR A 75 -22.21 7.95 -14.01
N HIS A 76 -21.28 7.03 -13.80
CA HIS A 76 -21.57 5.60 -13.69
C HIS A 76 -22.44 5.29 -12.45
N LEU A 77 -22.15 5.93 -11.32
CA LEU A 77 -22.95 5.76 -10.09
C LEU A 77 -24.41 6.19 -10.29
N CYS A 78 -24.64 7.33 -10.95
CA CYS A 78 -25.98 7.81 -11.26
C CYS A 78 -26.77 6.85 -12.17
N GLN A 79 -26.10 6.17 -13.10
CA GLN A 79 -26.72 5.19 -14.00
C GLN A 79 -27.07 3.87 -13.30
N GLN A 80 -26.29 3.46 -12.29
CA GLN A 80 -26.52 2.20 -11.56
C GLN A 80 -27.57 2.31 -10.44
N LEU A 81 -27.81 3.52 -9.94
CA LEU A 81 -28.77 3.78 -8.85
C LEU A 81 -30.16 4.22 -9.34
N SER A 82 -30.34 4.30 -10.66
CA SER A 82 -31.62 4.55 -11.34
C SER A 82 -32.27 3.23 -11.77
#